data_AF-A0A411HJF5-F1
#
_entry.id   AF-A0A411HJF5-F1
#
_cell.length_a   1.000
_cell.length_b   1.000
_cell.length_c   1.000
_cell.angle_alpha   90.00
_cell.angle_beta   90.00
_cell.angle_gamma   90.00
#
_symmetry.space_group_name_H-M   'P 1'
#
loop_
_entity.id
_entity.type
_entity.pdbx_description
1 polymer ?
#
loop_
_entity_poly.entity_id
_entity_poly.type
_entity_poly.pdbx_seq_one_letter_code
_entity_poly.pdbx_strand_id
1 'polypeptide(L)'
;MTEYCEPKVPTTIATTGGGLAPTPSRRINLKTLAQVRREMSHVYREMRAGALESHHGTRFVYVLAQVGKMIEQSELEKRITQLEARHGK
;
A
#
# COMPACT_ATOMS: atom_id res chain seq x y z
N MET A 1 -14.27 -19.28 11.98
CA MET A 1 -13.87 -20.09 10.81
C MET A 1 -13.37 -19.10 9.76
N THR A 2 -12.08 -18.77 9.80
CA THR A 2 -11.47 -17.77 8.90
C THR A 2 -11.08 -18.46 7.61
N GLU A 3 -11.88 -18.28 6.57
CA GLU A 3 -11.52 -18.66 5.21
C GLU A 3 -10.36 -17.76 4.77
N TYR A 4 -9.17 -18.35 4.65
CA TYR A 4 -8.05 -17.72 3.98
C TYR A 4 -8.38 -17.70 2.48
N CYS A 5 -8.46 -16.52 1.88
CA CYS A 5 -8.55 -16.35 0.43
C CYS A 5 -7.38 -17.11 -0.20
N GLU A 6 -7.71 -18.20 -0.89
CA GLU A 6 -6.75 -19.08 -1.53
C GLU A 6 -5.90 -18.25 -2.51
N PRO A 7 -4.56 -18.33 -2.46
CA PRO A 7 -3.73 -17.56 -3.38
C PRO A 7 -4.13 -17.91 -4.80
N LYS A 8 -4.31 -16.91 -5.67
CA LYS A 8 -4.57 -17.14 -7.10
C LYS A 8 -3.39 -17.92 -7.70
N VAL A 9 -3.49 -19.24 -7.67
CA VAL A 9 -2.55 -20.15 -8.30
C VAL A 9 -2.79 -20.12 -9.81
N PRO A 10 -1.73 -20.01 -10.63
CA PRO A 10 -1.89 -20.01 -12.07
C PRO A 10 -2.47 -21.36 -12.52
N THR A 11 -3.66 -21.35 -13.12
CA THR A 11 -4.25 -22.52 -13.76
C THR A 11 -3.35 -22.96 -14.91
N THR A 12 -2.72 -24.13 -14.77
CA THR A 12 -1.79 -24.67 -15.76
C THR A 12 -2.55 -25.31 -16.92
N ILE A 13 -2.59 -24.63 -18.06
CA ILE A 13 -2.91 -25.25 -19.36
C ILE A 13 -1.62 -25.87 -19.91
N ALA A 14 -1.45 -27.18 -19.74
CA ALA A 14 -0.22 -27.85 -20.14
C ALA A 14 -0.08 -27.92 -21.68
N THR A 15 0.93 -27.23 -22.22
CA THR A 15 1.72 -27.67 -23.37
C THR A 15 3.06 -26.92 -23.33
N THR A 16 4.13 -27.68 -23.04
CA THR A 16 5.55 -27.30 -23.03
C THR A 16 5.98 -26.33 -21.91
N GLY A 17 6.44 -26.91 -20.80
CA GLY A 17 6.92 -26.17 -19.62
C GLY A 17 8.27 -25.48 -19.84
N GLY A 18 8.22 -24.24 -20.32
CA GLY A 18 9.26 -23.26 -20.05
C GLY A 18 9.12 -22.79 -18.61
N GLY A 19 10.16 -22.91 -17.78
CA GLY A 19 10.14 -22.48 -16.39
C GLY A 19 9.72 -21.02 -16.28
N LEU A 20 8.51 -20.77 -15.77
CA LEU A 20 8.00 -19.42 -15.55
C LEU A 20 8.80 -18.81 -14.40
N ALA A 21 9.60 -17.79 -14.70
CA ALA A 21 10.25 -16.99 -13.67
C ALA A 21 9.16 -16.39 -12.75
N PRO A 22 9.35 -16.39 -11.42
CA PRO A 22 8.37 -15.84 -10.50
C PRO A 22 8.12 -14.37 -10.84
N THR A 23 6.85 -13.98 -10.95
CA THR A 23 6.47 -12.58 -11.17
C THR A 23 7.10 -11.74 -10.06
N PRO A 24 7.91 -10.71 -10.39
CA PRO A 24 8.61 -9.94 -9.38
C PRO A 24 7.61 -9.35 -8.39
N SER A 25 7.81 -9.63 -7.11
CA SER A 25 6.97 -9.07 -6.04
C SER A 25 7.01 -7.54 -6.12
N ARG A 26 5.84 -6.91 -6.16
CA ARG A 26 5.71 -5.46 -6.23
C ARG A 26 6.23 -4.85 -4.93
N ARG A 27 7.35 -4.11 -5.01
CA ARG A 27 7.86 -3.36 -3.86
C ARG A 27 6.88 -2.25 -3.47
N ILE A 28 6.38 -2.32 -2.24
CA ILE A 28 5.55 -1.28 -1.64
C ILE A 28 6.48 -0.15 -1.16
N ASN A 29 6.29 1.06 -1.68
CA ASN A 29 7.04 2.25 -1.27
C ASN A 29 6.07 3.24 -0.61
N LEU A 30 6.37 3.71 0.59
CA LEU A 30 5.50 4.58 1.40
C LEU A 30 6.23 5.86 1.86
N LYS A 31 7.17 6.37 1.06
CA LYS A 31 7.98 7.55 1.42
C LYS A 31 7.23 8.88 1.28
N THR A 32 6.18 8.92 0.45
CA THR A 32 5.41 10.14 0.19
C THR A 32 3.91 9.89 0.24
N LEU A 33 3.13 10.95 0.52
CA LEU A 33 1.66 10.89 0.49
C LEU A 33 1.11 10.39 -0.85
N ALA A 34 1.76 10.75 -1.96
CA ALA A 34 1.37 10.27 -3.29
C ALA A 34 1.52 8.76 -3.43
N GLN A 35 2.55 8.16 -2.82
CA GLN A 35 2.74 6.71 -2.83
C GLN A 35 1.76 6.01 -1.90
N VAL A 36 1.55 6.52 -0.69
CA VAL A 36 0.52 6.03 0.24
C VAL A 36 -0.86 6.02 -0.43
N ARG A 37 -1.24 7.11 -1.11
CA ARG A 37 -2.50 7.22 -1.85
C ARG A 37 -2.64 6.14 -2.94
N ARG A 38 -1.56 5.85 -3.68
CA ARG A 38 -1.55 4.81 -4.71
C ARG A 38 -1.78 3.43 -4.08
N GLU A 39 -1.16 3.14 -2.94
CA GLU A 39 -1.37 1.88 -2.24
C GLU A 39 -2.80 1.76 -1.69
N MET A 40 -3.35 2.82 -1.11
CA MET A 40 -4.76 2.83 -0.66
C MET A 40 -5.72 2.56 -1.84
N SER A 41 -5.44 3.17 -2.99
CA SER A 41 -6.21 2.95 -4.23
C SER A 41 -6.07 1.51 -4.74
N HIS A 42 -4.88 0.92 -4.62
CA HIS A 42 -4.65 -0.49 -4.96
C HIS A 42 -5.47 -1.42 -4.06
N VAL A 43 -5.39 -1.24 -2.74
CA VAL A 43 -6.16 -2.04 -1.76
C VAL A 43 -7.66 -1.93 -2.04
N TYR A 44 -8.18 -0.74 -2.36
CA TYR A 44 -9.57 -0.56 -2.77
C TYR A 44 -9.93 -1.37 -4.02
N ARG A 45 -9.07 -1.36 -5.04
CA ARG A 45 -9.31 -2.10 -6.29
C ARG A 45 -9.31 -3.62 -6.04
N GLU A 46 -8.40 -4.12 -5.21
CA GLU A 46 -8.36 -5.54 -4.83
C GLU A 46 -9.60 -5.96 -4.05
N MET A 47 -10.07 -5.12 -3.12
CA MET A 47 -11.34 -5.36 -2.42
C MET A 47 -12.53 -5.38 -3.39
N ARG A 48 -12.60 -4.40 -4.30
CA ARG A 48 -13.68 -4.32 -5.29
C ARG A 48 -13.66 -5.49 -6.27
N ALA A 49 -12.48 -6.02 -6.58
CA ALA A 49 -12.31 -7.19 -7.45
C ALA A 49 -12.55 -8.52 -6.72
N GLY A 50 -12.84 -8.51 -5.41
CA GLY A 50 -12.99 -9.72 -4.60
C GLY A 50 -11.68 -10.51 -4.40
N ALA A 51 -10.53 -9.91 -4.75
CA ALA A 51 -9.21 -10.53 -4.56
C ALA A 51 -8.67 -10.32 -3.14
N LEU A 52 -9.26 -9.39 -2.39
CA LEU A 52 -8.93 -9.11 -1.01
C LEU A 52 -10.22 -8.96 -0.19
N GLU A 53 -10.31 -9.69 0.91
CA GLU A 53 -11.42 -9.57 1.84
C GLU A 53 -11.56 -8.15 2.40
N SER A 54 -12.78 -7.62 2.38
CA SER A 54 -13.09 -6.23 2.81
C SER A 54 -12.60 -5.93 4.22
N HIS A 55 -12.70 -6.90 5.14
CA HIS A 55 -12.26 -6.72 6.53
C HIS A 55 -10.74 -6.62 6.66
N HIS A 56 -9.97 -7.35 5.84
CA HIS A 56 -8.52 -7.22 5.77
C HIS A 56 -8.11 -5.92 5.09
N GLY A 57 -8.73 -5.59 3.94
CA GLY A 57 -8.40 -4.37 3.22
C GLY A 57 -8.73 -3.10 4.01
N THR A 58 -9.79 -3.09 4.81
CA THR A 58 -10.09 -1.96 5.71
C THR A 58 -8.98 -1.74 6.74
N ARG A 59 -8.43 -2.81 7.33
CA ARG A 59 -7.28 -2.72 8.26
C ARG A 59 -6.03 -2.20 7.56
N PHE A 60 -5.76 -2.64 6.33
CA PHE A 60 -4.64 -2.12 5.55
C PHE A 60 -4.79 -0.64 5.21
N VAL A 61 -5.97 -0.21 4.77
CA VAL A 61 -6.27 1.20 4.51
C VAL A 61 -6.09 2.04 5.78
N TYR A 62 -6.51 1.53 6.95
CA TYR A 62 -6.30 2.21 8.23
C TYR A 62 -4.81 2.41 8.54
N VAL A 63 -3.99 1.37 8.43
CA VAL A 63 -2.54 1.47 8.65
C VAL A 63 -1.90 2.44 7.66
N LEU A 64 -2.27 2.37 6.37
CA LEU A 64 -1.79 3.29 5.34
C LEU A 64 -2.17 4.75 5.66
N ALA A 65 -3.39 4.99 6.14
CA ALA A 65 -3.82 6.32 6.56
C ALA A 65 -2.98 6.84 7.74
N GLN A 66 -2.63 5.98 8.70
CA GLN A 66 -1.77 6.37 9.81
C GLN A 66 -0.34 6.72 9.34
N VAL A 67 0.20 5.98 8.37
CA VAL A 67 1.47 6.33 7.72
C VAL A 67 1.37 7.68 7.02
N GLY A 68 0.27 7.94 6.31
CA GLY A 68 0.02 9.24 5.69
C GLY A 68 0.06 10.40 6.70
N LYS A 69 -0.62 10.25 7.84
CA LYS A 69 -0.62 11.25 8.91
C LYS A 69 0.79 11.53 9.45
N MET A 70 1.59 10.49 9.68
CA MET A 70 2.96 10.68 10.18
C MET A 70 3.86 11.42 9.18
N ILE A 71 3.69 11.17 7.88
CA ILE A 71 4.41 11.92 6.82
C ILE A 71 3.98 13.39 6.85
N GLU A 72 2.68 13.65 6.89
CA GLU A 72 2.13 15.01 6.94
C GLU A 72 2.63 15.77 8.17
N GLN A 73 2.59 15.16 9.35
CA GLN A 73 3.10 15.73 10.59
C GLN A 73 4.58 16.09 10.47
N SER A 74 5.41 15.18 9.96
CA SER A 74 6.84 15.44 9.77
C SER A 74 7.11 16.57 8.77
N GLU A 75 6.32 16.68 7.70
CA GLU A 75 6.45 17.78 6.75
C GLU A 75 6.03 19.12 7.35
N LEU A 76 4.95 19.14 8.14
CA LEU A 76 4.47 20.34 8.82
C LEU A 76 5.48 20.82 9.87
N GLU A 77 6.01 19.92 10.71
CA GLU A 77 7.07 20.22 11.67
C GLU A 77 8.26 20.89 10.99
N LYS A 78 8.76 20.30 9.89
CA LYS A 78 9.88 20.89 9.12
C LYS A 78 9.57 22.31 8.63
N ARG A 79 8.37 22.53 8.10
CA ARG A 79 7.96 23.85 7.59
C ARG A 79 7.81 24.87 8.73
N ILE A 80 7.27 24.46 9.87
CA ILE A 80 7.14 25.29 11.07
C ILE A 80 8.53 25.68 11.58
N THR A 81 9.43 24.72 11.76
CA THR A 81 10.81 25.00 12.20
C THR A 81 11.53 25.98 11.26
N GLN A 82 11.33 25.86 9.94
CA GLN A 82 11.88 26.81 8.96
C GLN A 82 11.25 28.20 9.04
N LEU A 83 9.98 28.31 9.41
CA LEU A 83 9.31 29.59 9.61
C LEU A 83 9.78 30.26 10.91
N GLU A 84 9.86 29.49 11.99
CA GLU A 84 10.36 29.94 13.30
C GLU A 84 11.83 30.39 13.19
N ALA A 85 12.69 29.64 12.49
CA ALA A 85 14.08 30.05 12.26
C ALA A 85 14.22 31.37 11.48
N ARG A 86 13.23 31.73 10.66
CA ARG A 86 13.23 32.98 9.87
C ARG A 86 12.66 34.18 10.63
N HIS A 87 11.73 33.96 11.55
CA HIS A 87 10.95 35.04 12.18
C HIS A 87 11.09 35.10 13.71
N GLY A 88 11.69 34.10 14.33
CA GLY A 88 12.03 34.08 15.76
C GLY A 88 13.22 34.99 16.05
N LYS A 89 12.93 36.26 16.34
CA LYS A 89 13.69 37.08 17.28
C LYS A 89 13.10 36.91 18.67
#